data_AF-A0A6M3SLC5-F1
#
_entry.id   AF-A0A6M3SLC5-F1
#
_cell.length_a   1.000
_cell.length_b   1.000
_cell.length_c   1.000
_cell.angle_alpha   90.00
_cell.angle_beta   90.00
_cell.angle_gamma   90.00
#
_symmetry.space_group_name_H-M   'P 1'
#
loop_
_entity.id
_entity.type
_entity.pdbx_description
1 polymer ?
#
loop_
_entity_poly.entity_id
_entity_poly.type
_entity_poly.pdbx_seq_one_letter_code
_entity_poly.pdbx_strand_id
1 'polypeptide(L)'
;MASRNEIAERLLGDRNAAPRRLFRKARAYAAAPAVRLKPEAIDEPYKNNLLKAAAAEFVALLVFVFVSAGTAVSLSSKVEEKTDVNAGKTDAALVVGVALGHGITIALTVAVAAAYSGGHVNPAVTLAFILTGRLDFLAGVVYWVAQLLGATVGGFLLYSIWGTKWGLGSHALSSGVTGLGGVGVELALTFVLVLTVWGTAVDPRGNKTLAPYFIGLSVFVAVLFGATLTGPSLNPARTFGVAVWTFNFNHHWVYWLGPFLGAAIASLVYDFLFIRNSDQEAIDEIYEELTSEA
;
A
#
# COMPACT_ATOMS: atom_id res chain seq x y z
N MET A 1 -20.54 30.70 24.13
CA MET A 1 -19.82 30.71 22.84
C MET A 1 -20.82 30.34 21.76
N ALA A 2 -21.00 31.18 20.74
CA ALA A 2 -21.86 30.87 19.60
C ALA A 2 -21.30 29.67 18.83
N SER A 3 -22.17 28.86 18.22
CA SER A 3 -21.73 27.70 17.44
C SER A 3 -21.03 28.13 16.15
N ARG A 4 -20.10 27.31 15.61
CA ARG A 4 -19.38 27.58 14.36
C ARG A 4 -20.30 27.99 13.19
N ASN A 5 -21.53 27.46 13.13
CA ASN A 5 -22.52 27.79 12.10
C ASN A 5 -23.16 29.18 12.29
N GLU A 6 -23.43 29.62 13.53
CA GLU A 6 -24.02 30.93 13.80
C GLU A 6 -23.10 32.10 13.41
N ILE A 7 -21.78 31.91 13.53
CA ILE A 7 -20.79 32.95 13.20
C ILE A 7 -20.63 33.07 11.68
N ALA A 8 -20.59 31.94 10.97
CA ALA A 8 -20.55 31.91 9.51
C ALA A 8 -21.80 32.56 8.88
N GLU A 9 -22.99 32.29 9.42
CA GLU A 9 -24.23 32.93 8.99
C GLU A 9 -24.24 34.43 9.28
N ARG A 10 -23.70 34.88 10.43
CA ARG A 10 -23.54 36.31 10.73
C ARG A 10 -22.63 37.04 9.74
N LEU A 11 -21.49 36.45 9.38
CA LEU A 11 -20.55 37.02 8.42
C LEU A 11 -21.12 37.03 6.98
N LEU A 12 -21.89 36.02 6.60
CA LEU A 12 -22.55 35.95 5.29
C LEU A 12 -23.79 36.86 5.18
N GLY A 13 -24.41 37.20 6.32
CA GLY A 13 -25.59 38.05 6.40
C GLY A 13 -25.32 39.55 6.25
N ASP A 14 -24.11 40.02 6.58
CA ASP A 14 -23.78 41.45 6.55
C ASP A 14 -22.89 41.83 5.35
N ARG A 15 -23.51 42.03 4.17
CA ARG A 15 -22.85 42.35 2.90
C ARG A 15 -21.99 43.62 2.91
N ASN A 16 -22.06 44.45 3.95
CA ASN A 16 -21.39 45.76 4.01
C ASN A 16 -20.17 45.81 4.95
N ALA A 17 -19.88 44.75 5.72
CA ALA A 17 -18.88 44.81 6.80
C ALA A 17 -17.49 44.23 6.46
N ALA A 18 -17.32 43.44 5.39
CA ALA A 18 -16.08 42.71 5.14
C ALA A 18 -15.56 42.83 3.69
N PRO A 19 -14.23 43.05 3.47
CA PRO A 19 -13.59 42.89 2.16
C PRO A 19 -14.05 41.63 1.41
N ARG A 20 -14.28 41.73 0.10
CA ARG A 20 -14.72 40.59 -0.75
C ARG A 20 -13.85 39.33 -0.61
N ARG A 21 -12.59 39.46 -0.18
CA ARG A 21 -11.68 38.34 0.13
C ARG A 21 -12.14 37.52 1.34
N LEU A 22 -12.56 38.16 2.42
CA LEU A 22 -13.13 37.52 3.61
C LEU A 22 -14.42 36.78 3.28
N PHE A 23 -15.30 37.35 2.45
CA PHE A 23 -16.51 36.65 2.00
C PHE A 23 -16.21 35.35 1.26
N ARG A 24 -15.16 35.32 0.43
CA ARG A 24 -14.74 34.10 -0.27
C ARG A 24 -14.21 33.05 0.71
N LYS A 25 -13.46 33.46 1.73
CA LYS A 25 -12.95 32.59 2.80
C LYS A 25 -14.04 32.10 3.74
N ALA A 26 -14.93 32.98 4.21
CA ALA A 26 -16.09 32.66 5.04
C ALA A 26 -17.07 31.73 4.32
N ARG A 27 -17.28 31.91 3.00
CA ARG A 27 -18.12 31.01 2.20
C ARG A 27 -17.45 29.65 1.97
N ALA A 28 -16.12 29.61 1.82
CA ALA A 28 -15.35 28.36 1.82
C ALA A 28 -15.40 27.65 3.19
N TYR A 29 -15.31 28.41 4.28
CA TYR A 29 -15.42 27.94 5.67
C TYR A 29 -16.82 27.41 6.01
N ALA A 30 -17.88 28.12 5.60
CA ALA A 30 -19.28 27.71 5.79
C ALA A 30 -19.66 26.50 4.92
N ALA A 31 -19.01 26.35 3.77
CA ALA A 31 -19.14 25.18 2.91
C ALA A 31 -18.28 24.00 3.39
N ALA A 32 -17.29 24.23 4.26
CA ALA A 32 -16.52 23.15 4.88
C ALA A 32 -17.47 22.38 5.83
N PRO A 33 -17.78 21.10 5.55
CA PRO A 33 -18.68 20.35 6.38
C PRO A 33 -18.14 20.30 7.81
N ALA A 34 -19.02 20.46 8.81
CA ALA A 34 -18.66 20.21 10.21
C ALA A 34 -17.90 18.89 10.29
N VAL A 35 -16.63 18.96 10.71
CA VAL A 35 -15.58 17.93 10.61
C VAL A 35 -16.06 16.58 11.17
N ARG A 36 -16.82 15.87 10.36
CA ARG A 36 -16.85 14.42 10.26
C ARG A 36 -16.31 14.18 8.86
N LEU A 37 -15.00 14.35 8.72
CA LEU A 37 -14.26 14.07 7.49
C LEU A 37 -14.48 12.60 7.15
N LYS A 38 -15.56 12.29 6.43
CA LYS A 38 -15.42 11.26 5.41
C LYS A 38 -14.29 11.78 4.52
N PRO A 39 -13.21 11.02 4.28
CA PRO A 39 -12.18 11.41 3.34
C PRO A 39 -12.91 11.93 2.10
N GLU A 40 -12.54 13.13 1.65
CA GLU A 40 -13.05 13.70 0.41
C GLU A 40 -13.08 12.58 -0.62
N ALA A 41 -14.24 12.36 -1.26
CA ALA A 41 -14.40 11.24 -2.16
C ALA A 41 -13.38 11.41 -3.29
N ILE A 42 -12.19 10.81 -3.12
CA ILE A 42 -11.31 10.47 -4.22
C ILE A 42 -12.25 9.82 -5.21
N ASP A 43 -12.28 10.25 -6.47
CA ASP A 43 -13.10 9.60 -7.49
C ASP A 43 -12.66 8.14 -7.53
N GLU A 44 -13.34 7.29 -6.76
CA GLU A 44 -12.85 5.97 -6.43
C GLU A 44 -13.17 5.11 -7.64
N PRO A 45 -12.16 4.66 -8.42
CA PRO A 45 -12.43 4.02 -9.69
C PRO A 45 -13.35 2.80 -9.58
N TYR A 46 -13.38 2.13 -8.41
CA TYR A 46 -14.27 1.00 -8.14
C TYR A 46 -15.75 1.39 -8.06
N LYS A 47 -16.10 2.61 -7.63
CA LYS A 47 -17.51 3.04 -7.52
C LYS A 47 -18.17 3.12 -8.90
N ASN A 48 -17.36 3.36 -9.93
CA ASN A 48 -17.81 3.36 -11.31
C ASN A 48 -17.98 1.94 -11.87
N ASN A 49 -17.08 1.00 -11.53
CA ASN A 49 -17.16 -0.40 -11.96
C ASN A 49 -16.30 -1.33 -11.09
N LEU A 50 -16.91 -1.95 -10.07
CA LEU A 50 -16.22 -2.86 -9.15
C LEU A 50 -15.65 -4.11 -9.86
N LEU A 51 -16.31 -4.62 -10.89
CA LEU A 51 -15.81 -5.78 -11.64
C LEU A 51 -14.54 -5.42 -12.42
N LYS A 52 -14.49 -4.23 -13.02
CA LYS A 52 -13.29 -3.72 -13.70
C LYS A 52 -12.15 -3.49 -12.72
N ALA A 53 -12.44 -2.97 -11.54
CA ALA A 53 -11.46 -2.81 -10.47
C ALA A 53 -10.90 -4.16 -10.00
N ALA A 54 -11.79 -5.14 -9.77
CA ALA A 54 -11.40 -6.51 -9.41
C ALA A 54 -10.53 -7.16 -10.49
N ALA A 55 -10.89 -7.00 -11.77
CA ALA A 55 -10.09 -7.51 -12.89
C ALA A 55 -8.69 -6.86 -12.94
N ALA A 56 -8.59 -5.57 -12.65
CA ALA A 56 -7.30 -4.88 -12.58
C ALA A 56 -6.44 -5.42 -11.42
N GLU A 57 -7.01 -5.63 -10.23
CA GLU A 57 -6.33 -6.24 -9.08
C GLU A 57 -5.87 -7.68 -9.37
N PHE A 58 -6.72 -8.47 -10.03
CA PHE A 58 -6.39 -9.84 -10.45
C PHE A 58 -5.20 -9.86 -11.41
N VAL A 59 -5.25 -9.07 -12.50
CA VAL A 59 -4.17 -9.03 -13.51
C VAL A 59 -2.88 -8.49 -12.90
N ALA A 60 -2.98 -7.41 -12.13
CA ALA A 60 -1.82 -6.81 -11.47
C ALA A 60 -1.14 -7.81 -10.53
N LEU A 61 -1.90 -8.54 -9.71
CA LEU A 61 -1.28 -9.50 -8.79
C LEU A 61 -0.77 -10.76 -9.47
N LEU A 62 -1.44 -11.24 -10.53
CA LEU A 62 -0.91 -12.31 -11.38
C LEU A 62 0.46 -11.94 -11.92
N VAL A 63 0.57 -10.78 -12.57
CA VAL A 63 1.83 -10.30 -13.16
C VAL A 63 2.87 -10.09 -12.07
N PHE A 64 2.49 -9.50 -10.93
CA PHE A 64 3.40 -9.30 -9.82
C PHE A 64 3.99 -10.62 -9.32
N VAL A 65 3.16 -11.62 -9.00
CA VAL A 65 3.65 -12.91 -8.51
C VAL A 65 4.51 -13.60 -9.56
N PHE A 66 4.05 -13.68 -10.81
CA PHE A 66 4.77 -14.36 -11.87
C PHE A 66 6.15 -13.75 -12.11
N VAL A 67 6.25 -12.44 -12.27
CA VAL A 67 7.53 -11.79 -12.60
C VAL A 67 8.44 -11.69 -11.38
N SER A 68 7.92 -11.30 -10.21
CA SER A 68 8.76 -11.07 -9.03
C SER A 68 9.33 -12.38 -8.46
N ALA A 69 8.48 -13.38 -8.22
CA ALA A 69 8.93 -14.69 -7.73
C ALA A 69 9.72 -15.45 -8.81
N GLY A 70 9.34 -15.31 -10.09
CA GLY A 70 10.11 -15.84 -11.22
C GLY A 70 11.51 -15.25 -11.33
N THR A 71 11.68 -13.94 -11.03
CA THR A 71 13.00 -13.31 -10.97
C THR A 71 13.87 -13.92 -9.87
N ALA A 72 13.29 -14.17 -8.69
CA ALA A 72 14.01 -14.85 -7.61
C ALA A 72 14.46 -16.26 -8.03
N VAL A 73 13.57 -17.05 -8.61
CA VAL A 73 13.88 -18.41 -9.10
C VAL A 73 14.97 -18.38 -10.18
N SER A 74 14.81 -17.53 -11.20
CA SER A 74 15.75 -17.47 -12.33
C SER A 74 17.16 -17.03 -11.95
N LEU A 75 17.31 -16.22 -10.90
CA LEU A 75 18.62 -15.80 -10.41
C LEU A 75 19.22 -16.87 -9.50
N SER A 76 18.41 -17.50 -8.64
CA SER A 76 18.86 -18.60 -7.77
C SER A 76 19.26 -19.86 -8.54
N SER A 77 18.56 -20.21 -9.63
CA SER A 77 18.84 -21.42 -10.42
C SER A 77 20.22 -21.40 -11.09
N LYS A 78 20.78 -20.21 -11.37
CA LYS A 78 22.11 -20.05 -11.99
C LYS A 78 23.27 -20.22 -11.00
N VAL A 79 22.99 -20.10 -9.70
CA VAL A 79 24.00 -20.30 -8.64
C VAL A 79 24.19 -21.79 -8.37
N GLU A 80 23.11 -22.59 -8.40
CA GLU A 80 23.16 -24.03 -8.14
C GLU A 80 23.92 -24.82 -9.22
N GLU A 81 23.93 -24.34 -10.47
CA GLU A 81 24.73 -24.92 -11.56
C GLU A 81 26.26 -24.68 -11.38
N LYS A 82 26.64 -23.72 -10.54
CA LYS A 82 28.03 -23.35 -10.23
C LYS A 82 28.38 -23.70 -8.78
N THR A 83 28.44 -24.98 -8.45
CA THR A 83 28.97 -25.41 -7.15
C THR A 83 30.48 -25.21 -7.07
N ASP A 84 30.89 -23.99 -6.70
CA ASP A 84 32.16 -23.74 -6.01
C ASP A 84 31.91 -23.77 -4.49
N VAL A 85 32.87 -24.35 -3.77
CA VAL A 85 32.89 -24.75 -2.35
C VAL A 85 32.70 -23.63 -1.31
N ASN A 86 32.21 -22.44 -1.70
CA ASN A 86 31.91 -21.31 -0.82
C ASN A 86 30.39 -21.11 -0.61
N ALA A 87 29.66 -22.22 -0.47
CA ALA A 87 28.22 -22.26 -0.18
C ALA A 87 27.91 -21.74 1.23
N GLY A 88 27.86 -20.42 1.40
CA GLY A 88 27.50 -19.81 2.69
C GLY A 88 27.34 -18.30 2.71
N LYS A 89 27.58 -17.60 1.58
CA LYS A 89 27.38 -16.16 1.48
C LYS A 89 26.28 -15.87 0.46
N THR A 90 25.22 -15.20 0.90
CA THR A 90 24.23 -14.62 0.00
C THR A 90 24.94 -13.63 -0.93
N ASP A 91 24.89 -13.90 -2.24
CA ASP A 91 25.51 -13.01 -3.23
C ASP A 91 24.75 -11.67 -3.24
N ALA A 92 25.44 -10.59 -2.88
CA ALA A 92 24.88 -9.25 -2.85
C ALA A 92 24.31 -8.84 -4.23
N ALA A 93 24.94 -9.28 -5.32
CA ALA A 93 24.45 -9.01 -6.67
C ALA A 93 23.11 -9.72 -6.94
N LEU A 94 22.93 -10.94 -6.42
CA LEU A 94 21.66 -11.66 -6.50
C LEU A 94 20.58 -10.92 -5.72
N VAL A 95 20.85 -10.49 -4.49
CA VAL A 95 19.87 -9.75 -3.66
C VAL A 95 19.43 -8.47 -4.36
N VAL A 96 20.36 -7.71 -4.94
CA VAL A 96 20.04 -6.49 -5.70
C VAL A 96 19.19 -6.82 -6.93
N GLY A 97 19.53 -7.88 -7.67
CA GLY A 97 18.74 -8.32 -8.83
C GLY A 97 17.31 -8.71 -8.47
N VAL A 98 17.13 -9.47 -7.39
CA VAL A 98 15.81 -9.87 -6.87
C VAL A 98 15.03 -8.65 -6.38
N ALA A 99 15.68 -7.74 -5.67
CA ALA A 99 15.07 -6.50 -5.19
C ALA A 99 14.59 -5.62 -6.34
N LEU A 100 15.41 -5.43 -7.38
CA LEU A 100 15.04 -4.67 -8.58
C LEU A 100 13.84 -5.30 -9.28
N GLY A 101 13.86 -6.62 -9.46
CA GLY A 101 12.75 -7.37 -10.06
C GLY A 101 11.43 -7.16 -9.31
N HIS A 102 11.44 -7.26 -7.97
CA HIS A 102 10.25 -7.03 -7.15
C HIS A 102 9.78 -5.57 -7.21
N GLY A 103 10.69 -4.62 -7.00
CA GLY A 103 10.36 -3.19 -6.93
C GLY A 103 9.83 -2.64 -8.26
N ILE A 104 10.50 -2.95 -9.38
CA ILE A 104 10.06 -2.50 -10.72
C ILE A 104 8.71 -3.14 -11.07
N THR A 105 8.51 -4.42 -10.76
CA THR A 105 7.24 -5.09 -11.06
C THR A 105 6.08 -4.47 -10.27
N ILE A 106 6.28 -4.14 -8.98
CA ILE A 106 5.27 -3.40 -8.21
C ILE A 106 5.00 -2.03 -8.82
N ALA A 107 6.03 -1.25 -9.16
CA ALA A 107 5.83 0.05 -9.79
C ALA A 107 4.98 -0.04 -11.07
N LEU A 108 5.28 -1.00 -11.94
CA LEU A 108 4.55 -1.22 -13.19
C LEU A 108 3.10 -1.68 -12.95
N THR A 109 2.91 -2.67 -12.07
CA THR A 109 1.57 -3.23 -11.80
C THR A 109 0.65 -2.23 -11.11
N VAL A 110 1.18 -1.45 -10.15
CA VAL A 110 0.46 -0.33 -9.53
C VAL A 110 0.14 0.75 -10.57
N ALA A 111 1.10 1.16 -11.41
CA ALA A 111 0.87 2.18 -12.43
C ALA A 111 -0.24 1.80 -13.43
N VAL A 112 -0.28 0.53 -13.85
CA VAL A 112 -1.30 0.02 -14.78
C VAL A 112 -2.68 -0.09 -14.11
N ALA A 113 -2.73 -0.52 -12.85
CA ALA A 113 -3.99 -0.75 -12.13
C ALA A 113 -4.58 0.52 -11.50
N ALA A 114 -3.76 1.55 -11.25
CA ALA A 114 -4.14 2.76 -10.50
C ALA A 114 -5.43 3.41 -11.02
N ALA A 115 -5.57 3.56 -12.34
CA ALA A 115 -6.73 4.20 -12.97
C ALA A 115 -8.04 3.37 -12.86
N TYR A 116 -7.97 2.10 -12.48
CA TYR A 116 -9.10 1.18 -12.46
C TYR A 116 -9.49 0.70 -11.08
N SER A 117 -8.51 0.50 -10.20
CA SER A 117 -8.72 -0.02 -8.85
C SER A 117 -8.06 0.81 -7.74
N GLY A 118 -7.25 1.81 -8.08
CA GLY A 118 -6.29 2.41 -7.16
C GLY A 118 -4.98 1.63 -7.05
N GLY A 119 -4.87 0.46 -7.68
CA GLY A 119 -3.64 -0.34 -7.74
C GLY A 119 -3.16 -0.78 -6.36
N HIS A 120 -4.02 -1.43 -5.58
CA HIS A 120 -3.65 -1.90 -4.25
C HIS A 120 -2.62 -3.03 -4.34
N VAL A 121 -2.89 -4.01 -5.21
CA VAL A 121 -2.00 -5.13 -5.55
C VAL A 121 -1.47 -5.83 -4.29
N ASN A 122 -2.23 -5.79 -3.18
CA ASN A 122 -1.79 -6.26 -1.87
C ASN A 122 -2.96 -6.26 -0.87
N PRO A 123 -3.27 -7.40 -0.21
CA PRO A 123 -4.28 -7.45 0.83
C PRO A 123 -4.03 -6.52 2.00
N ALA A 124 -2.77 -6.30 2.39
CA ALA A 124 -2.42 -5.43 3.51
C ALA A 124 -2.66 -3.94 3.16
N VAL A 125 -2.31 -3.51 1.95
CA VAL A 125 -2.68 -2.18 1.45
C VAL A 125 -4.20 -2.03 1.38
N THR A 126 -4.91 -3.06 0.90
CA THR A 126 -6.38 -3.05 0.84
C THR A 126 -7.00 -2.91 2.24
N LEU A 127 -6.46 -3.60 3.25
CA LEU A 127 -6.88 -3.44 4.64
C LEU A 127 -6.71 -2.00 5.13
N ALA A 128 -5.56 -1.37 4.83
CA ALA A 128 -5.29 0.01 5.22
C ALA A 128 -6.34 1.00 4.64
N PHE A 129 -6.76 0.81 3.39
CA PHE A 129 -7.83 1.62 2.78
C PHE A 129 -9.18 1.40 3.48
N ILE A 130 -9.51 0.15 3.83
CA ILE A 130 -10.73 -0.15 4.60
C ILE A 130 -10.71 0.53 5.96
N LEU A 131 -9.60 0.40 6.71
CA LEU A 131 -9.46 0.93 8.07
C LEU A 131 -9.57 2.45 8.14
N THR A 132 -9.15 3.13 7.08
CA THR A 132 -9.21 4.60 6.99
C THR A 132 -10.45 5.11 6.26
N GLY A 133 -11.42 4.23 5.96
CA GLY A 133 -12.70 4.58 5.36
C GLY A 133 -12.62 5.00 3.89
N ARG A 134 -11.55 4.58 3.19
CA ARG A 134 -11.30 4.86 1.77
C ARG A 134 -11.59 3.67 0.86
N LEU A 135 -12.11 2.57 1.38
CA LEU A 135 -12.63 1.47 0.59
C LEU A 135 -13.73 0.79 1.39
N ASP A 136 -14.90 0.60 0.78
CA ASP A 136 -15.99 -0.13 1.42
C ASP A 136 -15.55 -1.57 1.72
N PHE A 137 -15.91 -2.08 2.90
CA PHE A 137 -15.47 -3.42 3.33
C PHE A 137 -15.78 -4.52 2.30
N LEU A 138 -16.98 -4.51 1.72
CA LEU A 138 -17.36 -5.49 0.69
C LEU A 138 -16.53 -5.36 -0.60
N ALA A 139 -16.21 -4.14 -1.03
CA ALA A 139 -15.31 -3.92 -2.15
C ALA A 139 -13.89 -4.42 -1.82
N GLY A 140 -13.43 -4.20 -0.59
CA GLY A 140 -12.20 -4.76 -0.05
C GLY A 140 -12.15 -6.28 -0.09
N VAL A 141 -13.24 -6.97 0.27
CA VAL A 141 -13.35 -8.43 0.15
C VAL A 141 -13.24 -8.87 -1.30
N VAL A 142 -13.90 -8.18 -2.24
CA VAL A 142 -13.78 -8.47 -3.68
C VAL A 142 -12.34 -8.29 -4.16
N TYR A 143 -11.64 -7.25 -3.70
CA TYR A 143 -10.22 -7.03 -4.01
C TYR A 143 -9.36 -8.18 -3.46
N TRP A 144 -9.56 -8.60 -2.21
CA TRP A 144 -8.82 -9.73 -1.64
C TRP A 144 -9.02 -11.02 -2.42
N VAL A 145 -10.25 -11.33 -2.85
CA VAL A 145 -10.53 -12.50 -3.68
C VAL A 145 -9.82 -12.39 -5.02
N ALA A 146 -9.94 -11.25 -5.71
CA ALA A 146 -9.29 -11.02 -6.99
C ALA A 146 -7.75 -11.13 -6.90
N GLN A 147 -7.18 -10.54 -5.86
CA GLN A 147 -5.76 -10.62 -5.52
C GLN A 147 -5.34 -12.07 -5.31
N LEU A 148 -5.96 -12.80 -4.38
CA LEU A 148 -5.60 -14.19 -4.10
C LEU A 148 -5.73 -15.11 -5.33
N LEU A 149 -6.76 -14.92 -6.16
CA LEU A 149 -6.90 -15.64 -7.43
C LEU A 149 -5.80 -15.29 -8.42
N GLY A 150 -5.50 -14.00 -8.60
CA GLY A 150 -4.43 -13.52 -9.48
C GLY A 150 -3.08 -14.09 -9.07
N ALA A 151 -2.75 -14.00 -7.78
CA ALA A 151 -1.54 -14.57 -7.20
C ALA A 151 -1.45 -16.09 -7.39
N THR A 152 -2.56 -16.81 -7.21
CA THR A 152 -2.61 -18.27 -7.44
C THR A 152 -2.33 -18.60 -8.89
N VAL A 153 -2.91 -17.87 -9.86
CA VAL A 153 -2.61 -18.08 -11.28
C VAL A 153 -1.15 -17.73 -11.60
N GLY A 154 -0.61 -16.65 -11.03
CA GLY A 154 0.81 -16.31 -11.18
C GLY A 154 1.74 -17.42 -10.66
N GLY A 155 1.43 -17.99 -9.50
CA GLY A 155 2.14 -19.15 -8.94
C GLY A 155 2.01 -20.40 -9.80
N PHE A 156 0.85 -20.64 -10.43
CA PHE A 156 0.64 -21.77 -11.32
C PHE A 156 1.53 -21.70 -12.56
N LEU A 157 1.66 -20.50 -13.13
CA LEU A 157 2.53 -20.28 -14.29
C LEU A 157 3.99 -20.56 -13.94
N LEU A 158 4.44 -20.18 -12.73
CA LEU A 158 5.78 -20.54 -12.24
C LEU A 158 5.95 -22.05 -12.08
N TYR A 159 4.97 -22.70 -11.44
CA TYR A 159 4.95 -24.15 -11.27
C TYR A 159 5.00 -24.89 -12.62
N SER A 160 4.31 -24.37 -13.64
CA SER A 160 4.29 -24.98 -14.97
C SER A 160 5.65 -24.93 -15.67
N ILE A 161 6.51 -23.95 -15.33
CA ILE A 161 7.86 -23.81 -15.90
C ILE A 161 8.88 -24.66 -15.14
N TRP A 162 8.82 -24.64 -13.81
CA TRP A 162 9.90 -25.16 -12.95
C TRP A 162 9.49 -26.30 -12.01
N GLY A 163 8.23 -26.73 -12.00
CA GLY A 163 7.69 -27.63 -10.99
C GLY A 163 7.79 -26.98 -9.60
N THR A 164 8.29 -27.68 -8.60
CA THR A 164 8.55 -27.12 -7.26
C THR A 164 10.03 -26.77 -7.02
N LYS A 165 10.87 -26.85 -8.06
CA LYS A 165 12.31 -26.59 -7.94
C LYS A 165 12.56 -25.15 -7.48
N TRP A 166 13.65 -24.96 -6.72
CA TRP A 166 14.05 -23.67 -6.14
C TRP A 166 12.97 -23.00 -5.27
N GLY A 167 11.99 -23.77 -4.79
CA GLY A 167 10.90 -23.29 -3.94
C GLY A 167 9.97 -22.28 -4.61
N LEU A 168 10.04 -22.08 -5.94
CA LEU A 168 9.22 -21.13 -6.71
C LEU A 168 9.24 -19.67 -6.18
N GLY A 169 10.30 -19.28 -5.46
CA GLY A 169 10.35 -17.96 -4.82
C GLY A 169 9.37 -17.83 -3.64
N SER A 170 9.12 -18.94 -2.93
CA SER A 170 8.38 -18.97 -1.66
C SER A 170 9.10 -18.16 -0.59
N HIS A 171 8.35 -17.53 0.31
CA HIS A 171 8.91 -16.91 1.49
C HIS A 171 9.13 -17.94 2.59
N ALA A 172 10.24 -17.81 3.30
CA ALA A 172 10.55 -18.65 4.45
C ALA A 172 11.40 -17.86 5.45
N LEU A 173 11.25 -18.17 6.72
CA LEU A 173 12.13 -17.64 7.76
C LEU A 173 13.52 -18.25 7.61
N SER A 174 14.54 -17.40 7.60
CA SER A 174 15.94 -17.82 7.62
C SER A 174 16.28 -18.49 8.94
N SER A 175 17.30 -19.34 8.93
CA SER A 175 17.78 -20.02 10.14
C SER A 175 18.07 -19.01 11.26
N GLY A 176 17.53 -19.26 12.46
CA GLY A 176 17.68 -18.39 13.62
C GLY A 176 16.63 -17.27 13.75
N VAL A 177 15.79 -17.03 12.73
CA VAL A 177 14.67 -16.09 12.83
C VAL A 177 13.46 -16.78 13.46
N THR A 178 13.02 -16.28 14.62
CA THR A 178 11.81 -16.81 15.29
C THR A 178 10.54 -16.36 14.56
N GLY A 179 9.41 -17.05 14.76
CA GLY A 179 8.12 -16.65 14.18
C GLY A 179 7.73 -15.21 14.53
N LEU A 180 7.87 -14.81 15.80
CA LEU A 180 7.60 -13.43 16.23
C LEU A 180 8.63 -12.42 15.71
N GLY A 181 9.90 -12.82 15.60
CA GLY A 181 10.93 -12.01 14.94
C GLY A 181 10.57 -11.74 13.48
N GLY A 182 10.09 -12.76 12.77
CA GLY A 182 9.57 -12.63 11.41
C GLY A 182 8.37 -11.68 11.31
N VAL A 183 7.43 -11.76 12.27
CA VAL A 183 6.31 -10.82 12.34
C VAL A 183 6.81 -9.39 12.50
N GLY A 184 7.80 -9.16 13.37
CA GLY A 184 8.40 -7.84 13.56
C GLY A 184 9.03 -7.27 12.30
N VAL A 185 9.77 -8.10 11.55
CA VAL A 185 10.37 -7.72 10.26
C VAL A 185 9.28 -7.39 9.23
N GLU A 186 8.32 -8.29 9.02
CA GLU A 186 7.24 -8.07 8.04
C GLU A 186 6.36 -6.86 8.39
N LEU A 187 6.11 -6.62 9.68
CA LEU A 187 5.43 -5.42 10.18
C LEU A 187 6.20 -4.17 9.78
N ALA A 188 7.49 -4.09 10.09
CA ALA A 188 8.31 -2.91 9.81
C ALA A 188 8.41 -2.62 8.30
N LEU A 189 8.62 -3.67 7.49
CA LEU A 189 8.72 -3.53 6.04
C LEU A 189 7.39 -3.14 5.40
N THR A 190 6.28 -3.72 5.84
CA THR A 190 4.95 -3.35 5.34
C THR A 190 4.53 -1.97 5.83
N PHE A 191 4.97 -1.57 7.03
CA PHE A 191 4.78 -0.20 7.52
C PHE A 191 5.43 0.80 6.56
N VAL A 192 6.68 0.58 6.13
CA VAL A 192 7.37 1.47 5.17
C VAL A 192 6.63 1.51 3.82
N LEU A 193 6.18 0.37 3.32
CA LEU A 193 5.37 0.30 2.09
C LEU A 193 4.09 1.13 2.21
N VAL A 194 3.30 0.92 3.26
CA VAL A 194 2.01 1.61 3.42
C VAL A 194 2.20 3.08 3.77
N LEU A 195 3.25 3.45 4.51
CA LEU A 195 3.64 4.84 4.72
C LEU A 195 3.94 5.54 3.40
N THR A 196 4.64 4.85 2.48
CA THR A 196 4.94 5.37 1.13
C THR A 196 3.68 5.52 0.29
N VAL A 197 2.78 4.53 0.32
CA VAL A 197 1.46 4.63 -0.31
C VAL A 197 0.70 5.84 0.22
N TRP A 198 0.68 6.03 1.54
CA TRP A 198 -0.03 7.15 2.16
C TRP A 198 0.54 8.50 1.74
N GLY A 199 1.86 8.69 1.87
CA GLY A 199 2.48 9.98 1.58
C GLY A 199 2.57 10.35 0.10
N THR A 200 2.36 9.40 -0.82
CA THR A 200 2.50 9.66 -2.26
C THR A 200 1.18 9.55 -3.04
N ALA A 201 0.36 8.54 -2.75
CA ALA A 201 -0.87 8.26 -3.48
C ALA A 201 -2.12 8.77 -2.76
N VAL A 202 -2.14 8.70 -1.42
CA VAL A 202 -3.35 9.01 -0.62
C VAL A 202 -3.37 10.47 -0.17
N ASP A 203 -2.25 10.98 0.35
CA ASP A 203 -2.13 12.36 0.81
C ASP A 203 -2.37 13.32 -0.38
N PRO A 204 -3.29 14.30 -0.26
CA PRO A 204 -3.51 15.29 -1.30
C PRO A 204 -2.27 16.07 -1.74
N ARG A 205 -1.27 16.20 -0.84
CA ARG A 205 0.02 16.87 -1.07
C ARG A 205 1.03 15.95 -1.77
N GLY A 206 0.77 14.65 -1.83
CA GLY A 206 1.64 13.65 -2.43
C GLY A 206 1.74 13.78 -3.94
N ASN A 207 2.91 13.41 -4.50
CA ASN A 207 3.11 13.38 -5.95
C ASN A 207 2.49 12.11 -6.56
N LYS A 208 1.18 12.19 -6.87
CA LYS A 208 0.38 11.07 -7.41
C LYS A 208 0.93 10.50 -8.72
N THR A 209 1.54 11.34 -9.56
CA THR A 209 2.16 10.92 -10.83
C THR A 209 3.34 9.97 -10.61
N LEU A 210 4.13 10.23 -9.56
CA LEU A 210 5.31 9.41 -9.23
C LEU A 210 5.01 8.32 -8.19
N ALA A 211 3.81 8.29 -7.61
CA ALA A 211 3.45 7.36 -6.54
C ALA A 211 3.75 5.88 -6.87
N PRO A 212 3.43 5.34 -8.06
CA PRO A 212 3.75 3.95 -8.38
C PRO A 212 5.25 3.65 -8.28
N TYR A 213 6.12 4.57 -8.71
CA TYR A 213 7.57 4.39 -8.65
C TYR A 213 8.08 4.41 -7.21
N PHE A 214 7.60 5.33 -6.38
CA PHE A 214 7.97 5.36 -4.96
C PHE A 214 7.50 4.11 -4.22
N ILE A 215 6.28 3.64 -4.50
CA ILE A 215 5.75 2.39 -3.95
C ILE A 215 6.65 1.21 -4.36
N GLY A 216 7.04 1.12 -5.63
CA GLY A 216 8.00 0.10 -6.09
C GLY A 216 9.37 0.20 -5.42
N LEU A 217 9.90 1.42 -5.23
CA LEU A 217 11.17 1.64 -4.53
C LEU A 217 11.10 1.23 -3.05
N SER A 218 9.95 1.39 -2.39
CA SER A 218 9.77 0.91 -1.02
C SER A 218 9.88 -0.63 -0.93
N VAL A 219 9.34 -1.34 -1.92
CA VAL A 219 9.47 -2.81 -2.03
C VAL A 219 10.91 -3.20 -2.36
N PHE A 220 11.59 -2.48 -3.26
CA PHE A 220 13.01 -2.67 -3.54
C PHE A 220 13.85 -2.60 -2.25
N VAL A 221 13.71 -1.54 -1.46
CA VAL A 221 14.42 -1.37 -0.18
C VAL A 221 14.07 -2.49 0.79
N ALA A 222 12.80 -2.87 0.87
CA ALA A 222 12.36 -3.93 1.75
C ALA A 222 13.00 -5.28 1.39
N VAL A 223 13.11 -5.60 0.10
CA VAL A 223 13.80 -6.81 -0.37
C VAL A 223 15.29 -6.77 -0.06
N LEU A 224 15.97 -5.64 -0.25
CA LEU A 224 17.37 -5.49 0.16
C LEU A 224 17.58 -5.79 1.64
N PHE A 225 16.67 -5.33 2.50
CA PHE A 225 16.77 -5.52 3.94
C PHE A 225 16.39 -6.93 4.38
N GLY A 226 15.23 -7.43 3.94
CA GLY A 226 14.63 -8.64 4.48
C GLY A 226 15.06 -9.94 3.82
N ALA A 227 15.81 -9.89 2.71
CA ALA A 227 16.14 -11.07 1.89
C ALA A 227 16.76 -12.21 2.72
N THR A 228 17.63 -11.90 3.67
CA THR A 228 18.30 -12.88 4.54
C THR A 228 17.62 -13.05 5.90
N LEU A 229 16.41 -12.52 6.06
CA LEU A 229 15.61 -12.61 7.28
C LEU A 229 14.35 -13.42 7.00
N THR A 230 13.36 -12.81 6.36
CA THR A 230 12.04 -13.42 6.12
C THR A 230 11.82 -13.80 4.66
N GLY A 231 12.71 -13.40 3.74
CA GLY A 231 12.42 -13.40 2.30
C GLY A 231 11.20 -12.51 2.09
N PRO A 232 11.36 -11.18 2.11
CA PRO A 232 10.36 -10.31 2.68
C PRO A 232 9.13 -10.24 1.79
N SER A 233 7.98 -10.49 2.40
CA SER A 233 6.72 -10.62 1.69
C SER A 233 6.06 -9.29 1.43
N LEU A 234 5.78 -8.57 2.52
CA LEU A 234 4.94 -7.38 2.60
C LEU A 234 3.49 -7.57 2.12
N ASN A 235 3.17 -8.71 1.54
CA ASN A 235 2.00 -8.94 0.71
C ASN A 235 1.49 -10.37 0.93
N PRO A 236 0.42 -10.53 1.73
CA PRO A 236 -0.11 -11.84 2.05
C PRO A 236 -0.49 -12.67 0.82
N ALA A 237 -1.09 -12.05 -0.20
CA ALA A 237 -1.49 -12.76 -1.41
C ALA A 237 -0.30 -13.19 -2.27
N ARG A 238 0.80 -12.41 -2.33
CA ARG A 238 2.02 -12.85 -3.03
C ARG A 238 2.67 -14.05 -2.35
N THR A 239 2.65 -14.13 -1.02
CA THR A 239 3.10 -15.33 -0.29
C THR A 239 2.17 -16.51 -0.59
N PHE A 240 0.87 -16.29 -0.48
CA PHE A 240 -0.16 -17.31 -0.67
C PHE A 240 -0.10 -17.94 -2.06
N GLY A 241 -0.02 -17.11 -3.10
CA GLY A 241 -0.06 -17.57 -4.49
C GLY A 241 1.02 -18.59 -4.83
N VAL A 242 2.21 -18.47 -4.27
CA VAL A 242 3.28 -19.46 -4.44
C VAL A 242 3.10 -20.66 -3.51
N ALA A 243 2.71 -20.43 -2.24
CA ALA A 243 2.53 -21.48 -1.24
C ALA A 243 1.50 -22.55 -1.66
N VAL A 244 0.45 -22.15 -2.38
CA VAL A 244 -0.57 -23.08 -2.91
C VAL A 244 0.03 -24.13 -3.85
N TRP A 245 1.04 -23.76 -4.64
CA TRP A 245 1.65 -24.68 -5.62
C TRP A 245 2.86 -25.43 -5.08
N THR A 246 3.54 -24.89 -4.07
CA THR A 246 4.62 -25.59 -3.37
C THR A 246 4.13 -26.47 -2.22
N PHE A 247 2.85 -26.33 -1.83
CA PHE A 247 2.26 -26.94 -0.62
C PHE A 247 3.05 -26.63 0.66
N ASN A 248 3.77 -25.50 0.67
CA ASN A 248 4.58 -25.08 1.80
C ASN A 248 3.92 -23.90 2.54
N PHE A 249 3.24 -24.22 3.64
CA PHE A 249 2.60 -23.24 4.52
C PHE A 249 3.35 -23.07 5.85
N ASN A 250 4.62 -23.48 5.90
CA ASN A 250 5.42 -23.34 7.11
C ASN A 250 5.55 -21.85 7.50
N HIS A 251 5.23 -21.51 8.75
CA HIS A 251 5.17 -20.14 9.27
C HIS A 251 4.32 -19.16 8.43
N HIS A 252 3.40 -19.65 7.59
CA HIS A 252 2.67 -18.81 6.64
C HIS A 252 1.90 -17.66 7.32
N TRP A 253 1.40 -17.90 8.53
CA TRP A 253 0.71 -16.92 9.37
C TRP A 253 1.52 -15.64 9.63
N VAL A 254 2.86 -15.71 9.63
CA VAL A 254 3.75 -14.55 9.81
C VAL A 254 3.52 -13.52 8.70
N TYR A 255 3.36 -14.01 7.46
CA TYR A 255 3.17 -13.19 6.26
C TYR A 255 1.73 -12.68 6.08
N TRP A 256 0.84 -12.99 7.03
CA TRP A 256 -0.47 -12.37 7.15
C TRP A 256 -0.49 -11.38 8.31
N LEU A 257 -0.09 -11.84 9.50
CA LEU A 257 -0.12 -11.03 10.71
C LEU A 257 0.82 -9.83 10.63
N GLY A 258 2.09 -10.05 10.25
CA GLY A 258 3.08 -8.97 10.13
C GLY A 258 2.61 -7.87 9.17
N PRO A 259 2.30 -8.20 7.90
CA PRO A 259 1.84 -7.21 6.95
C PRO A 259 0.56 -6.47 7.35
N PHE A 260 -0.44 -7.17 7.90
CA PHE A 260 -1.67 -6.50 8.36
C PHE A 260 -1.43 -5.54 9.53
N LEU A 261 -0.59 -5.91 10.51
CA LEU A 261 -0.23 -5.00 11.60
C LEU A 261 0.55 -3.79 11.07
N GLY A 262 1.53 -4.01 10.20
CA GLY A 262 2.33 -2.93 9.62
C GLY A 262 1.49 -1.94 8.83
N ALA A 263 0.59 -2.47 7.99
CA ALA A 263 -0.34 -1.67 7.20
C ALA A 263 -1.30 -0.86 8.07
N ALA A 264 -1.94 -1.50 9.05
CA ALA A 264 -2.87 -0.84 9.95
C ALA A 264 -2.21 0.30 10.73
N ILE A 265 -1.04 0.05 11.31
CA ILE A 265 -0.30 1.06 12.08
C ILE A 265 0.11 2.22 11.16
N ALA A 266 0.73 1.93 10.00
CA ALA A 266 1.18 2.97 9.07
C ALA A 266 0.05 3.87 8.60
N SER A 267 -1.06 3.29 8.13
CA SER A 267 -2.17 4.08 7.59
C SER A 267 -2.87 4.89 8.65
N LEU A 268 -3.08 4.35 9.85
CA LEU A 268 -3.74 5.07 10.93
C LEU A 268 -2.83 6.20 11.44
N VAL A 269 -1.55 5.91 11.71
CA VAL A 269 -0.58 6.93 12.13
C VAL A 269 -0.52 8.06 11.11
N TYR A 270 -0.43 7.74 9.81
CA TYR A 270 -0.31 8.77 8.79
C TYR A 270 -1.60 9.59 8.63
N ASP A 271 -2.76 8.92 8.59
CA ASP A 271 -4.06 9.58 8.44
C ASP A 271 -4.34 10.53 9.61
N PHE A 272 -4.09 10.09 10.85
CA PHE A 272 -4.37 10.90 12.03
C PHE A 272 -3.35 12.02 12.25
N LEU A 273 -2.05 11.73 12.12
CA LEU A 273 -1.02 12.71 12.48
C LEU A 273 -0.68 13.69 11.37
N PHE A 274 -0.72 13.27 10.10
CA PHE A 274 -0.24 14.10 8.99
C PHE A 274 -1.36 14.64 8.11
N ILE A 275 -2.41 13.87 7.85
CA ILE A 275 -3.51 14.34 6.98
C ILE A 275 -4.47 15.21 7.81
N ARG A 276 -5.10 14.65 8.85
CA ARG A 276 -6.16 15.34 9.60
C ARG A 276 -5.69 16.56 10.38
N ASN A 277 -4.48 16.52 10.96
CA ASN A 277 -3.95 17.67 11.69
C ASN A 277 -3.71 18.86 10.76
N SER A 278 -3.21 18.62 9.54
CA SER A 278 -3.00 19.70 8.56
C SER A 278 -4.32 20.31 8.09
N ASP A 279 -5.39 19.51 7.94
CA ASP A 279 -6.73 20.04 7.64
C ASP A 279 -7.24 20.94 8.78
N GLN A 280 -6.99 20.55 10.04
CA GLN A 280 -7.42 21.32 11.21
C GLN A 280 -6.63 22.62 11.36
N GLU A 281 -5.31 22.60 11.18
CA GLU A 281 -4.45 23.79 11.21
C GLU A 281 -4.86 24.82 10.15
N ALA A 282 -5.16 24.37 8.92
CA ALA A 282 -5.64 25.25 7.86
C ALA A 282 -7.01 25.87 8.18
N ILE A 283 -7.90 25.12 8.83
CA ILE A 283 -9.21 25.64 9.29
C ILE A 283 -9.03 26.70 10.38
N ASP A 284 -8.11 26.48 11.32
CA ASP A 284 -7.88 27.38 12.44
C ASP A 284 -7.20 28.68 11.98
N GLU A 285 -6.26 28.61 11.01
CA GLU A 285 -5.66 29.80 10.38
C GLU A 285 -6.71 30.67 9.66
N ILE A 286 -7.62 30.05 8.90
CA ILE A 286 -8.74 30.76 8.25
C ILE A 286 -9.63 31.44 9.30
N TYR A 287 -9.86 30.78 10.43
CA TYR A 287 -10.68 31.33 11.51
C TYR A 287 -10.03 32.55 12.19
N GLU A 288 -8.74 32.46 12.51
CA GLU A 288 -7.98 33.58 13.10
C GLU A 288 -7.98 34.80 12.16
N GLU A 289 -7.79 34.60 10.87
CA GLU A 289 -7.83 35.68 9.87
C GLU A 289 -9.23 36.31 9.76
N LEU A 290 -10.30 35.50 9.76
CA LEU A 290 -11.68 36.00 9.74
C LEU A 290 -12.04 36.83 10.99
N THR A 291 -11.48 36.48 12.16
CA THR A 291 -11.80 37.16 13.43
C THR A 291 -10.90 38.34 13.75
N SER A 292 -9.70 38.42 13.18
CA SER A 292 -8.79 39.56 13.37
C SER A 292 -9.12 40.76 12.48
N GLU A 293 -9.82 40.54 11.37
CA GLU A 293 -10.30 41.62 10.46
C GLU A 293 -11.72 42.13 10.80
N ALA A 294 -12.40 41.56 11.81
CA ALA A 294 -13.77 41.90 12.23
C ALA A 294 -13.80 42.74 13.53
#